data_AF-A0A661Y8J3-F1
#
_entry.id   AF-A0A661Y8J3-F1
#
_cell.length_a   1.000
_cell.length_b   1.000
_cell.length_c   1.000
_cell.angle_alpha   90.00
_cell.angle_beta   90.00
_cell.angle_gamma   90.00
#
_symmetry.space_group_name_H-M   'P 1'
#
loop_
_entity.id
_entity.type
_entity.pdbx_description
1 polymer ?
#
loop_
_entity_poly.entity_id
_entity_poly.type
_entity_poly.pdbx_seq_one_letter_code
_entity_poly.pdbx_strand_id
1 'polypeptide(L)'
;SDYTVNELKLDGENTISNDGMSAGALQSYQHEIPKATLTFIDSLSHTPYQWESAKTFVHVAGRGTVQDFTDDIFEISGTSSGVDVNGYSFSASTNESLGDYFNCRWIRTGITILGIEGTDINSGYIDYIGEDTCTNQVLYYFNGNPFYDKFDLH
;
A
#
# COMPACT_ATOMS: atom_id res chain seq x y z
N SER A 1 -5.60 2.77 -22.06
CA SER A 1 -5.08 1.75 -21.13
C SER A 1 -4.45 0.66 -21.96
N ASP A 2 -3.15 0.38 -21.77
CA ASP A 2 -2.36 -0.76 -22.28
C ASP A 2 -0.87 -0.51 -21.95
N TYR A 3 -0.55 -0.36 -20.66
CA TYR A 3 0.84 -0.14 -20.23
C TYR A 3 1.55 -1.49 -20.10
N THR A 4 2.72 -1.61 -20.72
CA THR A 4 3.55 -2.82 -20.65
C THR A 4 4.99 -2.46 -20.29
N VAL A 5 5.57 -3.20 -19.34
CA VAL A 5 7.00 -3.17 -18.99
C VAL A 5 7.42 -4.60 -18.75
N ASN A 6 8.50 -5.05 -19.39
CA ASN A 6 9.12 -6.36 -19.14
C ASN A 6 8.11 -7.52 -19.10
N GLU A 7 7.25 -7.62 -20.12
CA GLU A 7 6.28 -8.72 -20.28
C GLU A 7 5.15 -8.78 -19.25
N LEU A 8 4.95 -7.70 -18.50
CA LEU A 8 3.79 -7.51 -17.63
C LEU A 8 2.81 -6.54 -18.29
N LYS A 9 1.53 -6.92 -18.35
CA LYS A 9 0.44 -6.03 -18.78
C LYS A 9 -0.36 -5.58 -17.56
N LEU A 10 -0.46 -4.26 -17.38
CA LEU A 10 -1.34 -3.66 -16.38
C LEU A 10 -2.62 -3.15 -17.05
N ASP A 11 -3.77 -3.61 -16.56
CA ASP A 11 -5.11 -3.14 -16.93
C ASP A 11 -5.88 -2.71 -15.67
N GLY A 12 -6.67 -1.65 -15.76
CA GLY A 12 -7.47 -1.15 -14.64
C GLY A 12 -7.71 0.35 -14.65
N GLU A 13 -8.48 0.79 -13.67
CA GLU A 13 -8.77 2.20 -13.40
C GLU A 13 -8.11 2.62 -12.09
N ASN A 14 -7.53 3.81 -12.08
CA ASN A 14 -6.91 4.40 -10.91
C ASN A 14 -7.34 5.87 -10.86
N THR A 15 -8.06 6.24 -9.80
CA THR A 15 -8.57 7.58 -9.59
C THR A 15 -8.00 8.15 -8.32
N ILE A 16 -7.48 9.38 -8.40
CA ILE A 16 -7.14 10.18 -7.21
C ILE A 16 -8.04 11.41 -7.21
N SER A 17 -8.81 11.62 -6.14
CA SER A 17 -9.66 12.80 -5.95
C SER A 17 -9.15 13.65 -4.80
N ASN A 18 -9.28 14.96 -4.95
CA ASN A 18 -9.11 15.90 -3.84
C ASN A 18 -10.47 16.08 -3.16
N ASP A 19 -10.56 15.63 -1.90
CA ASP A 19 -11.80 15.68 -1.11
C ASP A 19 -11.96 17.02 -0.36
N GLY A 20 -11.00 17.93 -0.54
CA GLY A 20 -10.91 19.17 0.19
C GLY A 20 -10.49 18.95 1.63
N MET A 21 -11.04 19.75 2.52
CA MET A 21 -10.62 19.81 3.92
C MET A 21 -11.41 18.79 4.74
N SER A 22 -10.72 17.86 5.39
CA SER A 22 -11.31 16.94 6.36
C SER A 22 -11.65 17.66 7.68
N ALA A 23 -12.35 16.94 8.56
CA ALA A 23 -12.63 17.43 9.91
C ALA A 23 -11.30 17.77 10.62
N GLY A 24 -11.09 19.04 10.95
CA GLY A 24 -9.82 19.54 11.50
C GLY A 24 -8.99 20.41 10.54
N ALA A 25 -9.51 20.74 9.35
CA ALA A 25 -8.87 21.64 8.38
C ALA A 25 -7.57 21.09 7.74
N LEU A 26 -7.40 19.76 7.75
CA LEU A 26 -6.35 19.08 7.01
C LEU A 26 -6.83 18.76 5.60
N GLN A 27 -5.93 18.83 4.62
CA GLN A 27 -6.26 18.51 3.23
C GLN A 27 -6.33 16.99 3.07
N SER A 28 -7.38 16.48 2.44
CA SER A 28 -7.64 15.05 2.23
C SER A 28 -7.74 14.70 0.75
N TYR A 29 -7.35 13.46 0.43
CA TYR A 29 -7.45 12.89 -0.91
C TYR A 29 -7.95 11.44 -0.83
N GLN A 30 -8.74 11.00 -1.80
CA GLN A 30 -9.02 9.57 -2.00
C GLN A 30 -8.19 9.03 -3.15
N HIS A 31 -7.79 7.78 -3.00
CA HIS A 31 -7.23 6.96 -4.04
C HIS A 31 -8.07 5.70 -4.18
N GLU A 32 -8.72 5.56 -5.33
CA GLU A 32 -9.61 4.45 -5.64
C GLU A 32 -9.09 3.67 -6.84
N ILE A 33 -9.00 2.35 -6.66
CA ILE A 33 -8.78 1.36 -7.70
C ILE A 33 -9.97 0.41 -7.59
N PRO A 34 -11.05 0.60 -8.37
CA PRO A 34 -12.21 -0.29 -8.32
C PRO A 34 -11.86 -1.70 -8.78
N LYS A 35 -10.93 -1.79 -9.74
CA LYS A 35 -10.35 -3.04 -10.22
C LYS A 35 -9.08 -2.76 -11.01
N ALA A 36 -8.05 -3.54 -10.72
CA ALA A 36 -6.85 -3.65 -11.54
C ALA A 36 -6.43 -5.10 -11.70
N THR A 37 -5.70 -5.39 -12.78
CA THR A 37 -5.20 -6.71 -13.13
C THR A 37 -3.81 -6.57 -13.73
N LEU A 38 -2.86 -7.29 -13.15
CA LEU A 38 -1.52 -7.49 -13.68
C LEU A 38 -1.47 -8.88 -14.31
N THR A 39 -1.29 -8.91 -15.63
CA THR A 39 -1.21 -10.15 -16.42
C THR A 39 0.25 -10.45 -16.78
N PHE A 40 0.67 -11.67 -16.48
CA PHE A 40 1.96 -12.23 -16.90
C PHE A 40 1.82 -12.84 -18.30
N ILE A 41 2.73 -12.51 -19.23
CA ILE A 41 2.69 -13.09 -20.58
C ILE A 41 3.02 -14.59 -20.56
N ASP A 42 3.87 -15.06 -19.65
CA ASP A 42 4.00 -16.50 -19.34
C ASP A 42 2.87 -16.96 -18.40
N SER A 43 1.65 -17.00 -18.94
CA SER A 43 0.44 -17.42 -18.21
C SER A 43 0.37 -18.93 -17.93
N LEU A 44 1.36 -19.71 -18.35
CA LEU A 44 1.45 -21.14 -18.03
C LEU A 44 1.81 -21.38 -16.56
N SER A 45 2.43 -20.39 -15.91
CA SER A 45 3.04 -20.53 -14.58
C SER A 45 2.31 -19.74 -13.48
N HIS A 46 1.52 -18.72 -13.83
CA HIS A 46 0.94 -17.79 -12.85
C HIS A 46 -0.48 -17.38 -13.22
N THR A 47 -1.36 -17.25 -12.21
CA THR A 47 -2.63 -16.55 -12.38
C THR A 47 -2.42 -15.04 -12.43
N PRO A 48 -3.26 -14.27 -13.15
CA PRO A 48 -3.21 -12.82 -13.08
C PRO A 48 -3.37 -12.34 -11.64
N TYR A 49 -2.55 -11.38 -11.23
CA TYR A 49 -2.72 -10.70 -9.95
C TYR A 49 -3.82 -9.66 -10.09
N GLN A 50 -4.85 -9.72 -9.26
CA GLN A 50 -6.01 -8.83 -9.32
C GLN A 50 -6.19 -8.14 -7.99
N TRP A 51 -6.55 -6.86 -8.01
CA TRP A 51 -6.83 -6.14 -6.78
C TRP A 51 -7.81 -4.99 -6.98
N GLU A 52 -8.47 -4.65 -5.90
CA GLU A 52 -9.19 -3.40 -5.67
C GLU A 52 -8.59 -2.70 -4.44
N SER A 53 -8.73 -1.39 -4.36
CA SER A 53 -8.19 -0.59 -3.27
C SER A 53 -8.98 0.69 -3.08
N ALA A 54 -9.20 1.06 -1.83
CA ALA A 54 -9.74 2.37 -1.46
C ALA A 54 -8.90 2.90 -0.30
N LYS A 55 -8.22 4.03 -0.52
CA LYS A 55 -7.33 4.64 0.47
C LYS A 55 -7.61 6.13 0.61
N THR A 56 -7.58 6.61 1.84
CA THR A 56 -7.62 8.03 2.18
C THR A 56 -6.23 8.48 2.59
N PHE A 57 -5.80 9.61 2.02
CA PHE A 57 -4.55 10.29 2.33
C PHE A 57 -4.88 11.62 3.01
N VAL A 58 -4.32 11.86 4.20
CA VAL A 58 -4.49 13.11 4.96
C VAL A 58 -3.16 13.82 5.06
N HIS A 59 -3.09 15.06 4.59
CA HIS A 59 -1.89 15.91 4.65
C HIS A 59 -1.75 16.51 6.05
N VAL A 60 -0.85 15.97 6.87
CA VAL A 60 -0.72 16.31 8.29
C VAL A 60 0.41 17.31 8.59
N ALA A 61 1.41 17.45 7.70
CA ALA A 61 2.50 18.43 7.82
C ALA A 61 3.02 18.88 6.45
N GLY A 62 3.72 20.01 6.38
CA GLY A 62 4.34 20.56 5.14
C GLY A 62 3.43 21.48 4.29
N ARG A 63 2.13 21.56 4.60
CA ARG A 63 1.20 22.41 3.82
C ARG A 63 1.57 23.90 3.73
N GLY A 64 2.24 24.44 4.75
CA GLY A 64 2.58 25.87 4.84
C GLY A 64 3.81 26.29 4.04
N THR A 65 4.64 25.34 3.62
CA THR A 65 5.95 25.53 3.00
C THR A 65 5.83 25.35 1.48
N VAL A 66 5.13 26.28 0.84
CA VAL A 66 4.88 26.23 -0.61
C VAL A 66 6.19 26.06 -1.38
N GLN A 67 6.27 25.03 -2.23
CA GLN A 67 7.44 24.58 -3.03
C GLN A 67 8.49 23.74 -2.30
N ASP A 68 8.40 23.59 -0.97
CA ASP A 68 9.14 22.56 -0.26
C ASP A 68 8.19 21.38 -0.05
N PHE A 69 8.39 20.32 -0.81
CA PHE A 69 7.61 19.09 -0.65
C PHE A 69 8.33 18.11 0.27
N THR A 70 9.54 18.43 0.74
CA THR A 70 10.35 17.46 1.51
C THR A 70 9.90 17.36 2.96
N ASP A 71 9.18 18.35 3.46
CA ASP A 71 8.56 18.33 4.79
C ASP A 71 7.08 17.91 4.77
N ASP A 72 6.57 17.50 3.60
CA ASP A 72 5.23 16.94 3.47
C ASP A 72 5.13 15.57 4.15
N ILE A 73 4.11 15.44 5.00
CA ILE A 73 3.76 14.18 5.67
C ILE A 73 2.30 13.88 5.40
N PHE A 74 2.05 12.65 4.93
CA PHE A 74 0.72 12.10 4.72
C PHE A 74 0.48 10.91 5.64
N GLU A 75 -0.72 10.87 6.21
CA GLU A 75 -1.25 9.67 6.86
C GLU A 75 -2.18 8.95 5.89
N ILE A 76 -1.92 7.66 5.68
CA ILE A 76 -2.66 6.82 4.73
C ILE A 76 -3.46 5.80 5.51
N SER A 77 -4.77 5.75 5.28
CA SER A 77 -5.63 4.69 5.80
C SER A 77 -6.48 4.09 4.69
N GLY A 78 -6.93 2.85 4.86
CA GLY A 78 -7.84 2.23 3.89
C GLY A 78 -7.69 0.73 3.79
N THR A 79 -8.21 0.19 2.70
CA THR A 79 -8.28 -1.26 2.45
C THR A 79 -7.86 -1.60 1.02
N SER A 80 -7.42 -2.83 0.83
CA SER A 80 -7.24 -3.47 -0.47
C SER A 80 -7.61 -4.94 -0.36
N SER A 81 -8.12 -5.51 -1.44
CA SER A 81 -8.50 -6.91 -1.55
C SER A 81 -8.23 -7.41 -2.95
N GLY A 82 -8.07 -8.71 -3.12
CA GLY A 82 -7.73 -9.23 -4.43
C GLY A 82 -7.45 -10.72 -4.46
N VAL A 83 -6.86 -11.16 -5.56
CA VAL A 83 -6.39 -12.54 -5.78
C VAL A 83 -4.92 -12.48 -6.19
N ASP A 84 -4.08 -13.26 -5.51
CA ASP A 84 -2.65 -13.30 -5.75
C ASP A 84 -2.27 -14.12 -7.00
N VAL A 85 -0.97 -14.20 -7.28
CA VAL A 85 -0.42 -14.96 -8.43
C VAL A 85 -0.56 -16.48 -8.30
N ASN A 86 -0.91 -16.97 -7.11
CA ASN A 86 -1.17 -18.37 -6.81
C ASN A 86 -2.67 -18.70 -6.77
N GLY A 87 -3.54 -17.70 -6.96
CA GLY A 87 -4.99 -17.85 -6.92
C GLY A 87 -5.62 -17.74 -5.53
N TYR A 88 -4.87 -17.33 -4.50
CA TYR A 88 -5.42 -17.11 -3.16
C TYR A 88 -6.03 -15.72 -3.02
N SER A 89 -7.22 -15.64 -2.44
CA SER A 89 -7.81 -14.36 -2.05
C SER A 89 -6.99 -13.73 -0.93
N PHE A 90 -6.72 -12.44 -1.03
CA PHE A 90 -6.07 -11.67 0.02
C PHE A 90 -6.88 -10.42 0.39
N SER A 91 -6.62 -9.91 1.59
CA SER A 91 -7.06 -8.59 2.03
C SER A 91 -5.95 -7.91 2.81
N ALA A 92 -5.94 -6.58 2.75
CA ALA A 92 -5.06 -5.71 3.50
C ALA A 92 -5.87 -4.53 4.04
N SER A 93 -5.69 -4.16 5.30
CA SER A 93 -6.31 -2.98 5.88
C SER A 93 -5.37 -2.30 6.86
N THR A 94 -5.40 -0.97 6.92
CA THR A 94 -4.62 -0.22 7.89
C THR A 94 -5.34 -0.23 9.23
N ASN A 95 -4.74 -0.81 10.27
CA ASN A 95 -5.23 -0.66 11.65
C ASN A 95 -4.73 0.64 12.27
N GLU A 96 -3.49 1.01 11.94
CA GLU A 96 -2.87 2.29 12.25
C GLU A 96 -2.48 2.95 10.94
N SER A 97 -2.77 4.25 10.81
CA SER A 97 -2.46 4.99 9.58
C SER A 97 -0.99 4.87 9.23
N LEU A 98 -0.72 4.64 7.96
CA LEU A 98 0.63 4.55 7.44
C LEU A 98 1.22 5.96 7.27
N GLY A 99 2.41 6.17 7.80
CA GLY A 99 3.12 7.44 7.68
C GLY A 99 3.95 7.50 6.40
N ASP A 100 3.52 8.29 5.42
CA ASP A 100 4.27 8.58 4.18
C ASP A 100 4.90 9.96 4.26
N TYR A 101 6.23 10.01 4.24
CA TYR A 101 7.01 11.21 4.51
C TYR A 101 7.83 11.48 3.27
N PHE A 102 7.67 12.61 2.61
CA PHE A 102 8.24 12.82 1.27
C PHE A 102 9.77 12.95 1.25
N ASN A 103 10.41 13.17 2.40
CA ASN A 103 11.87 13.04 2.55
C ASN A 103 12.35 11.58 2.69
N CYS A 104 11.44 10.61 2.74
CA CYS A 104 11.74 9.20 2.86
C CYS A 104 11.05 8.41 1.75
N ARG A 105 11.81 7.52 1.11
CA ARG A 105 11.27 6.66 0.05
C ARG A 105 10.28 5.60 0.57
N TRP A 106 10.34 5.30 1.86
CA TRP A 106 9.64 4.18 2.48
C TRP A 106 8.57 4.68 3.45
N ILE A 107 7.48 3.91 3.57
CA ILE A 107 6.51 4.11 4.64
C ILE A 107 7.22 3.99 5.99
N ARG A 108 7.06 5.00 6.83
CA ARG A 108 7.83 5.14 8.06
C ARG A 108 7.16 4.54 9.28
N THR A 109 5.83 4.56 9.34
CA THR A 109 5.08 4.15 10.53
C THR A 109 3.76 3.50 10.14
N GLY A 110 3.12 2.84 11.10
CA GLY A 110 1.77 2.29 10.98
C GLY A 110 1.78 0.77 10.87
N ILE A 111 0.57 0.21 10.77
CA ILE A 111 0.35 -1.25 10.75
C ILE A 111 -0.68 -1.59 9.68
N THR A 112 -0.29 -2.49 8.77
CA THR A 112 -1.20 -3.11 7.80
C THR A 112 -1.54 -4.53 8.25
N ILE A 113 -2.80 -4.80 8.53
CA ILE A 113 -3.33 -6.14 8.78
C ILE A 113 -3.49 -6.86 7.44
N LEU A 114 -3.10 -8.12 7.40
CA LEU A 114 -3.19 -8.99 6.23
C LEU A 114 -4.13 -10.16 6.51
N GLY A 115 -4.93 -10.51 5.52
CA GLY A 115 -5.70 -11.75 5.47
C GLY A 115 -5.39 -12.51 4.19
N ILE A 116 -5.22 -13.82 4.27
CA ILE A 116 -4.99 -14.70 3.12
C ILE A 116 -5.91 -15.91 3.28
N GLU A 117 -6.85 -16.11 2.36
CA GLU A 117 -7.76 -17.24 2.43
C GLU A 117 -7.14 -18.50 1.82
N GLY A 118 -7.52 -19.68 2.31
CA GLY A 118 -7.11 -20.96 1.72
C GLY A 118 -5.70 -21.43 2.06
N THR A 119 -5.05 -20.83 3.07
CA THR A 119 -3.75 -21.26 3.60
C THR A 119 -3.85 -21.60 5.09
N ASP A 120 -2.87 -22.36 5.61
CA ASP A 120 -2.79 -22.68 7.04
C ASP A 120 -2.54 -21.44 7.91
N ILE A 121 -1.87 -20.43 7.34
CA ILE A 121 -1.58 -19.15 7.98
C ILE A 121 -2.40 -18.07 7.26
N ASN A 122 -3.60 -17.85 7.75
CA ASN A 122 -4.60 -17.03 7.06
C ASN A 122 -4.61 -15.55 7.46
N SER A 123 -3.76 -15.14 8.39
CA SER A 123 -3.70 -13.76 8.87
C SER A 123 -2.34 -13.39 9.45
N GLY A 124 -2.03 -12.10 9.37
CA GLY A 124 -0.81 -11.52 9.91
C GLY A 124 -0.87 -10.00 9.85
N TYR A 125 0.27 -9.36 10.07
CA TYR A 125 0.40 -7.92 9.86
C TYR A 125 1.81 -7.52 9.45
N ILE A 126 1.91 -6.36 8.80
CA ILE A 126 3.14 -5.66 8.48
C ILE A 126 3.25 -4.50 9.45
N ASP A 127 4.36 -4.43 10.16
CA ASP A 127 4.74 -3.34 11.05
C ASP A 127 5.86 -2.52 10.38
N TYR A 128 5.59 -1.23 10.18
CA TYR A 128 6.49 -0.29 9.52
C TYR A 128 7.30 0.45 10.59
N ILE A 129 8.56 0.06 10.74
CA ILE A 129 9.42 0.43 11.89
C ILE A 129 10.44 1.53 11.57
N GLY A 130 10.04 2.52 10.77
CA GLY A 130 10.90 3.59 10.22
C GLY A 130 10.73 4.97 10.85
N GLU A 131 10.15 5.08 12.05
CA GLU A 131 9.84 6.37 12.69
C GLU A 131 11.05 7.29 12.89
N ASP A 132 12.21 6.72 13.24
CA ASP A 132 13.46 7.47 13.47
C ASP A 132 14.51 7.26 12.37
N THR A 133 14.28 6.28 11.50
CA THR A 133 15.22 5.91 10.44
C THR A 133 14.45 5.74 9.15
N CYS A 134 14.88 6.37 8.05
CA CYS A 134 14.32 6.10 6.73
C CYS A 134 14.78 4.71 6.22
N THR A 135 14.47 3.69 6.99
CA THR A 135 14.84 2.30 6.75
C THR A 135 13.93 1.70 5.70
N ASN A 136 14.49 0.82 4.88
CA ASN A 136 13.74 -0.01 3.94
C ASN A 136 13.20 -1.29 4.61
N GLN A 137 13.30 -1.40 5.93
CA GLN A 137 12.96 -2.60 6.68
C GLN A 137 11.51 -2.59 7.17
N VAL A 138 10.92 -3.77 7.18
CA VAL A 138 9.61 -4.04 7.78
C VAL A 138 9.64 -5.32 8.59
N LEU A 139 8.67 -5.44 9.48
CA LEU A 139 8.48 -6.61 10.29
C LEU A 139 7.13 -7.25 9.96
N TYR A 140 7.19 -8.45 9.37
CA TYR A 140 6.02 -9.28 9.14
C TYR A 140 5.76 -10.12 10.38
N TYR A 141 4.50 -10.22 10.78
CA TYR A 141 4.09 -11.08 11.87
C TYR A 141 3.03 -12.05 11.39
N PHE A 142 3.34 -13.34 11.48
CA PHE A 142 2.44 -14.41 11.08
C PHE A 142 2.46 -15.50 12.15
N ASN A 143 1.28 -15.89 12.63
CA ASN A 143 1.14 -16.94 13.65
C ASN A 143 2.03 -16.71 14.89
N GLY A 144 2.15 -15.46 15.35
CA GLY A 144 2.97 -15.07 16.49
C GLY A 144 4.49 -15.05 16.24
N ASN A 145 4.95 -15.25 14.99
CA ASN A 145 6.37 -15.24 14.64
C ASN A 145 6.73 -13.98 13.84
N PRO A 146 7.73 -13.19 14.28
CA PRO A 146 8.24 -12.05 13.52
C PRO A 146 9.24 -12.48 12.43
N PHE A 147 9.14 -11.87 11.26
CA PHE A 147 10.07 -12.01 10.13
C PHE A 147 10.52 -10.63 9.67
N TYR A 148 11.83 -10.39 9.70
CA TYR A 148 12.42 -9.16 9.20
C TYR A 148 12.68 -9.26 7.70
N ASP A 149 12.31 -8.22 6.97
CA ASP A 149 12.59 -8.14 5.53
C ASP A 149 12.93 -6.71 5.10
N LYS A 150 13.36 -6.55 3.84
CA LYS A 150 13.59 -5.26 3.19
C LYS A 150 12.81 -5.15 1.90
N PHE A 151 12.23 -3.97 1.65
CA PHE A 151 11.44 -3.70 0.46
C PHE A 151 12.17 -3.80 -0.89
N ASP A 152 13.51 -3.77 -0.91
CA ASP A 152 14.32 -3.70 -2.14
C ASP A 152 15.02 -5.02 -2.51
N LEU A 153 14.67 -6.13 -1.85
CA LEU A 153 15.33 -7.43 -2.03
C LEU A 153 14.61 -8.41 -2.97
N HIS A 154 13.54 -8.00 -3.66
CA HIS A 154 12.71 -8.87 -4.51
C HIS A 154 12.38 -8.25 -5.87
#